data_AF-A0A4Q0X9P1-F1
#
_entry.id   AF-A0A4Q0X9P1-F1
#
_cell.length_a   1.000
_cell.length_b   1.000
_cell.length_c   1.000
_cell.angle_alpha   90.00
_cell.angle_beta   90.00
_cell.angle_gamma   90.00
#
_symmetry.space_group_name_H-M   'P 1'
#
loop_
_entity.id
_entity.type
_entity.pdbx_description
1 polymer ?
#
loop_
_entity_poly.entity_id
_entity_poly.type
_entity_poly.pdbx_seq_one_letter_code
_entity_poly.pdbx_strand_id
1 'polypeptide(L)'
;MKEQILNIKLIRQDSILEEYNLYGKIKNQYFSIDRDLKLIPFYPIYYIHDEQKTILGNDKDGNLILVNGFKSEGAILFFGNGNHGIYEHKFEKIKN
;
A
#
# COMPACT_ATOMS: atom_id res chain seq x y z
N MET A 1 -12.39 10.95 10.52
CA MET A 1 -11.00 10.45 10.66
C MET A 1 -10.08 11.63 10.47
N LYS A 2 -9.02 11.77 11.27
CA LYS A 2 -8.08 12.90 11.15
C LYS A 2 -6.98 12.52 10.16
N GLU A 3 -6.79 13.32 9.13
CA GLU A 3 -5.64 13.19 8.23
C GLU A 3 -4.35 13.46 9.01
N GLN A 4 -3.34 12.64 8.74
CA GLN A 4 -2.01 12.76 9.33
C GLN A 4 -0.94 12.48 8.28
N ILE A 5 0.22 13.09 8.49
CA ILE A 5 1.40 12.87 7.67
C ILE A 5 2.31 11.91 8.45
N LEU A 6 2.57 10.75 7.87
CA LEU A 6 3.58 9.83 8.38
C LEU A 6 4.87 10.05 7.60
N ASN A 7 5.91 10.47 8.31
CA ASN A 7 7.25 10.56 7.75
C ASN A 7 7.91 9.18 7.80
N ILE A 8 8.27 8.63 6.64
CA ILE A 8 9.00 7.36 6.54
C ILE A 8 10.44 7.66 6.14
N LYS A 9 11.37 7.05 6.88
CA LYS A 9 12.81 7.13 6.64
C LYS A 9 13.38 5.73 6.47
N LEU A 10 14.10 5.52 5.37
CA LEU A 10 14.95 4.35 5.18
C LEU A 10 16.33 4.67 5.74
N ILE A 11 16.77 3.94 6.76
CA ILE A 11 18.04 4.18 7.45
C ILE A 11 18.99 3.00 7.20
N ARG A 12 20.24 3.30 6.84
CA ARG A 12 21.33 2.33 6.72
C ARG A 12 22.59 2.89 7.36
N GLN A 13 23.18 2.15 8.31
CA GLN A 13 24.44 2.53 8.98
C GLN A 13 24.43 4.00 9.45
N ASP A 14 23.36 4.37 10.17
CA ASP A 14 23.13 5.73 10.70
C ASP A 14 22.97 6.85 9.65
N SER A 15 22.84 6.51 8.37
CA SER A 15 22.52 7.44 7.29
C SER A 15 21.08 7.25 6.78
N ILE A 16 20.36 8.34 6.55
CA ILE A 16 19.05 8.32 5.90
C ILE A 16 19.29 8.21 4.39
N LEU A 17 18.89 7.08 3.80
CA LEU A 17 19.01 6.84 2.37
C LEU A 17 17.86 7.46 1.59
N GLU A 18 16.64 7.34 2.12
CA GLU A 18 15.43 7.88 1.52
C GLU A 18 14.48 8.38 2.61
N GLU A 19 13.76 9.47 2.31
CA GLU A 19 12.76 10.06 3.19
C GLU A 19 11.57 10.49 2.33
N TYR A 20 10.37 10.09 2.73
CA TYR A 20 9.14 10.53 2.08
C TYR A 20 7.99 10.63 3.08
N ASN A 21 7.05 11.51 2.75
CA ASN A 21 5.87 11.77 3.56
C ASN A 21 4.66 11.07 2.95
N LEU A 22 3.99 10.25 3.75
CA LEU A 22 2.74 9.60 3.37
C LEU A 22 1.57 10.32 4.03
N TYR A 23 0.63 10.72 3.19
CA TYR A 23 -0.65 11.26 3.63
C TYR A 23 -1.61 10.10 3.87
N GLY A 24 -2.20 10.04 5.05
CA GLY A 24 -3.08 8.94 5.40
C GLY A 24 -3.97 9.26 6.59
N LYS A 25 -4.71 8.25 7.04
CA LYS A 25 -5.65 8.35 8.14
C LYS A 25 -5.27 7.33 9.20
N ILE A 26 -5.18 7.77 10.46
CA ILE A 26 -5.01 6.85 11.60
C ILE A 26 -6.38 6.37 12.08
N LYS A 27 -6.52 5.06 12.24
CA LYS A 27 -7.66 4.43 12.90
C LYS A 27 -7.14 3.40 13.90
N ASN A 28 -7.27 3.69 15.20
CA ASN A 28 -6.73 2.88 16.29
C ASN A 28 -5.22 2.66 16.16
N GLN A 29 -4.77 1.40 16.03
CA GLN A 29 -3.35 1.02 15.94
C GLN A 29 -2.86 0.91 14.49
N TYR A 30 -3.63 1.44 13.53
CA TYR A 30 -3.35 1.28 12.10
C TYR A 30 -3.26 2.63 11.38
N PHE A 31 -2.26 2.76 10.51
CA PHE A 31 -2.13 3.84 9.55
C PHE A 31 -2.59 3.34 8.18
N SER A 32 -3.49 4.10 7.55
CA SER A 32 -4.14 3.74 6.29
C SER A 32 -3.80 4.76 5.21
N ILE A 33 -3.43 4.27 4.03
CA ILE A 33 -3.13 5.09 2.85
C ILE A 33 -4.12 4.72 1.74
N ASP A 34 -4.77 5.73 1.19
CA ASP A 34 -5.56 5.62 -0.03
C ASP A 34 -4.58 5.90 -1.20
N ARG A 35 -4.38 4.93 -2.11
CA ARG A 35 -3.50 5.11 -3.28
C ARG A 35 -4.34 5.43 -4.52
N ASP A 36 -3.78 6.23 -5.42
CA ASP A 36 -4.49 6.69 -6.61
C ASP A 36 -4.72 5.55 -7.61
N LEU A 37 -5.95 5.50 -8.12
CA LEU A 37 -6.38 4.61 -9.20
C LEU A 37 -5.67 4.99 -10.50
N LYS A 38 -5.00 4.04 -11.16
CA LYS A 38 -4.45 4.24 -12.51
C LYS A 38 -5.32 3.56 -13.55
N LEU A 39 -6.13 4.35 -14.24
CA LEU A 39 -6.88 3.95 -15.43
C LEU A 39 -6.07 4.33 -16.67
N ILE A 40 -5.82 3.36 -17.56
CA ILE A 40 -5.27 3.65 -18.88
C ILE A 40 -6.34 3.33 -19.93
N PRO A 41 -7.12 4.34 -20.39
CA PRO A 41 -8.21 4.11 -21.31
C PRO A 41 -7.70 4.13 -22.76
N PHE A 42 -7.80 3.00 -23.44
CA PHE A 42 -7.73 2.93 -24.90
C PHE A 42 -9.01 2.27 -25.42
N TYR A 43 -9.55 2.69 -26.56
CA TYR A 43 -10.67 1.98 -27.18
C TYR A 43 -10.12 1.06 -28.27
N PRO A 44 -10.45 -0.24 -28.32
CA PRO A 44 -11.40 -1.01 -27.50
C PRO A 44 -10.73 -1.83 -26.36
N ILE A 45 -9.65 -1.32 -25.75
CA ILE A 45 -8.82 -2.04 -24.77
C ILE A 45 -8.62 -1.19 -23.51
N TYR A 46 -9.16 -1.62 -22.37
CA TYR A 46 -8.93 -0.91 -21.11
C TYR A 46 -8.11 -1.74 -20.13
N TYR A 47 -7.34 -1.05 -19.30
CA TYR A 47 -6.67 -1.60 -18.14
C TYR A 47 -6.89 -0.70 -16.92
N ILE A 48 -7.30 -1.32 -15.82
CA ILE A 48 -7.51 -0.70 -14.52
C ILE A 48 -6.54 -1.38 -13.54
N HIS A 49 -5.73 -0.57 -12.87
CA HIS A 49 -4.93 -1.00 -11.73
C HIS A 49 -5.34 -0.19 -10.50
N ASP A 50 -5.83 -0.89 -9.50
CA ASP A 50 -6.27 -0.37 -8.22
C ASP A 50 -5.38 -0.99 -7.13
N GLU A 51 -4.42 -0.20 -6.64
CA GLU A 51 -3.75 -0.53 -5.39
C GLU A 51 -4.70 -0.17 -4.26
N GLN A 52 -5.34 -1.21 -3.70
CA GLN A 52 -6.23 -1.03 -2.58
C GLN A 52 -5.46 -0.54 -1.35
N LYS A 53 -6.24 -0.08 -0.38
CA LYS A 53 -5.80 0.44 0.91
C LYS A 53 -4.61 -0.31 1.49
N THR A 54 -3.48 0.38 1.63
CA THR A 54 -2.30 -0.14 2.34
C THR A 54 -2.45 0.13 3.83
N ILE A 55 -2.30 -0.91 4.65
CA ILE A 55 -2.41 -0.84 6.11
C ILE A 55 -1.03 -1.13 6.72
N LEU A 56 -0.56 -0.20 7.54
CA LEU A 56 0.63 -0.34 8.37
C LEU A 56 0.19 -0.41 9.83
N GLY A 57 0.67 -1.39 10.59
CA GLY A 57 0.39 -1.51 12.02
C GLY A 57 1.39 -2.40 12.73
N ASN A 58 1.35 -2.37 14.07
CA ASN A 58 2.15 -3.28 14.88
C ASN A 58 1.30 -4.47 15.33
N ASP A 59 1.89 -5.66 15.37
CA ASP A 59 1.28 -6.82 16.01
C ASP A 59 1.41 -6.74 17.54
N LYS A 60 0.85 -7.74 18.24
CA LYS A 60 0.88 -7.81 19.71
C LYS A 60 2.31 -7.89 20.28
N ASP A 61 3.25 -8.37 19.49
CA ASP A 61 4.66 -8.55 19.86
C ASP A 61 5.51 -7.33 19.46
N GLY A 62 4.89 -6.32 18.83
CA GLY A 62 5.54 -5.10 18.38
C GLY A 62 6.29 -5.22 17.05
N ASN A 63 6.03 -6.27 16.27
CA ASN A 63 6.53 -6.41 14.90
C ASN A 63 5.71 -5.55 13.95
N LEU A 64 6.34 -5.00 12.91
CA LEU A 64 5.65 -4.23 11.89
C LEU A 64 4.96 -5.18 10.91
N ILE A 65 3.66 -5.00 10.73
CA ILE A 65 2.86 -5.67 9.71
C ILE A 65 2.48 -4.66 8.62
N LEU A 66 2.73 -5.04 7.38
CA LEU A 66 2.29 -4.36 6.18
C LEU A 66 1.30 -5.25 5.44
N VAL A 67 0.07 -4.78 5.26
CA VAL A 67 -0.95 -5.44 4.44
C VAL A 67 -1.25 -4.54 3.25
N ASN A 68 -1.18 -5.09 2.05
CA ASN A 68 -1.50 -4.39 0.81
C ASN A 68 -2.49 -5.23 -0.01
N GLY A 69 -3.62 -4.63 -0.40
CA GLY A 69 -4.56 -5.25 -1.32
C GLY A 69 -4.35 -4.70 -2.73
N PHE A 70 -4.54 -5.53 -3.74
CA PHE A 70 -4.54 -5.06 -5.13
C PHE A 70 -5.71 -5.66 -5.89
N LYS A 71 -6.18 -4.90 -6.87
CA LYS A 71 -7.13 -5.33 -7.87
C LYS A 71 -6.66 -4.83 -9.22
N SER A 72 -6.62 -5.71 -10.20
CA SER A 72 -6.33 -5.36 -11.58
C SER A 72 -7.36 -6.00 -12.48
N GLU A 73 -7.87 -5.23 -13.43
CA GLU A 73 -8.86 -5.68 -14.40
C GLU A 73 -8.49 -5.13 -15.77
N GLY A 74 -8.71 -5.93 -16.80
CA GLY A 74 -8.51 -5.48 -18.16
C GLY A 74 -9.41 -6.23 -19.11
N ALA A 75 -9.70 -5.60 -20.25
CA ALA A 75 -10.42 -6.24 -21.32
C ALA A 75 -9.89 -5.82 -22.68
N ILE A 76 -10.01 -6.74 -23.63
CA ILE A 76 -9.78 -6.55 -25.06
C ILE A 76 -11.05 -7.03 -25.76
N LEU A 77 -11.76 -6.14 -26.45
CA LEU A 77 -13.01 -6.47 -27.16
C LEU A 77 -14.03 -7.15 -26.22
N PHE A 78 -14.33 -8.43 -26.45
CA PHE A 78 -15.29 -9.24 -25.66
C PHE A 78 -14.63 -10.09 -24.56
N PHE A 79 -13.30 -10.09 -24.47
CA PHE A 79 -12.56 -10.88 -23.49
C PHE A 79 -12.11 -9.99 -22.34
N GLY A 80 -12.60 -10.28 -21.13
CA GLY A 80 -12.18 -9.63 -19.90
C GLY A 80 -11.46 -10.61 -18.98
N ASN A 81 -10.48 -10.12 -18.22
CA ASN A 81 -9.86 -10.87 -17.14
C ASN A 81 -9.50 -9.94 -15.99
N GLY A 82 -9.44 -10.49 -14.78
CA GLY A 82 -9.12 -9.73 -13.59
C GLY A 82 -8.39 -10.59 -12.57
N ASN A 83 -7.59 -9.92 -11.75
CA ASN A 83 -6.90 -10.54 -10.63
C ASN A 83 -7.06 -9.65 -9.40
N HIS A 84 -7.30 -10.28 -8.26
CA HIS A 84 -7.32 -9.61 -6.96
C HIS A 84 -6.47 -10.42 -5.99
N GLY A 85 -5.85 -9.72 -5.04
CA GLY A 85 -5.07 -10.40 -4.02
C GLY A 85 -4.74 -9.49 -2.85
N ILE A 86 -4.27 -10.13 -1.79
CA ILE A 86 -3.81 -9.47 -0.57
C ILE A 86 -2.41 -10.01 -0.31
N TYR A 87 -1.44 -9.12 -0.16
CA TYR A 87 -0.10 -9.43 0.30
C TYR A 87 0.06 -8.98 1.75
N GLU A 88 0.58 -9.87 2.58
CA GLU A 88 0.95 -9.58 3.96
C GLU A 88 2.46 -9.77 4.11
N HIS A 89 3.12 -8.76 4.67
CA HIS A 89 4.53 -8.80 5.03
C HIS A 89 4.66 -8.50 6.52
N LYS A 90 5.42 -9.36 7.22
CA LYS A 90 5.78 -9.18 8.62
C LYS A 90 7.27 -8.89 8.73
N PHE A 91 7.61 -7.81 9.41
CA PHE A 91 8.99 -7.40 9.68
C PHE A 91 9.24 -7.49 11.18
N GLU A 92 10.17 -8.36 11.57
CA GLU A 92 10.52 -8.53 12.98
C GLU A 92 11.15 -7.26 13.55
N LYS A 93 10.78 -6.94 14.78
CA LYS A 93 11.38 -5.83 15.50
C LYS A 93 12.86 -6.12 15.76
N ILE A 94 13.73 -5.22 15.33
CA ILE A 94 15.16 -5.28 15.67
C ILE A 94 15.30 -5.16 17.18
N LYS A 95 15.86 -6.19 17.82
CA LYS A 95 16.24 -6.14 19.24
C LYS A 95 17.58 -5.44 19.33
N ASN A 96 17.57 -4.22 19.85
CA ASN A 96 18.76 -3.55 20.38
C ASN A 96 18.92 -3.91 21.85
#